data_AF-A0ABD3X639-F1
#
_entry.id   AF-A0ABD3X639-F1
#
_cell.length_a   1.000
_cell.length_b   1.000
_cell.length_c   1.000
_cell.angle_alpha   90.00
_cell.angle_beta   90.00
_cell.angle_gamma   90.00
#
_symmetry.space_group_name_H-M   'P 1'
#
loop_
_entity.id
_entity.type
_entity.pdbx_description
1 polymer ?
#
loop_
_entity_poly.entity_id
_entity_poly.type
_entity_poly.pdbx_seq_one_letter_code
_entity_poly.pdbx_strand_id
1 'polypeptide(L)' 'MIQTMSTNKYMSLNRFILRSQVLQLYRQMLRVVKEITDASHKKELTKWIQDDFKRNKHLTDEVSYSS' A
#
# COMPACT_ATOMS: atom_id res chain seq x y z
N MET A 1 -17.15 24.60 -16.46
CA MET A 1 -15.69 24.85 -16.55
C MET A 1 -15.01 23.51 -16.29
N ILE A 2 -14.42 22.89 -17.32
CA ILE A 2 -13.85 21.54 -17.24
C ILE A 2 -12.55 21.63 -16.45
N GLN A 3 -12.50 20.98 -15.28
CA GLN A 3 -11.31 20.90 -14.44
C GLN A 3 -10.28 20.04 -15.19
N THR A 4 -9.15 20.63 -15.54
CA THR A 4 -8.09 19.99 -16.33
C THR A 4 -7.45 18.87 -15.50
N MET A 5 -7.62 17.62 -15.93
CA MET A 5 -6.80 16.49 -15.49
C MET A 5 -5.37 16.71 -15.97
N SER A 6 -4.57 17.40 -15.17
CA SER A 6 -3.14 17.52 -15.39
C SER A 6 -2.51 16.15 -15.20
N THR A 7 -2.19 15.48 -16.30
CA THR A 7 -1.37 14.27 -16.33
C THR A 7 0.06 14.65 -15.96
N ASN A 8 0.28 14.91 -14.67
CA ASN A 8 1.61 15.16 -14.16
C ASN A 8 2.44 13.89 -14.36
N LYS A 9 3.38 13.95 -15.31
CA LYS A 9 4.32 12.88 -15.66
C LYS A 9 5.17 12.44 -14.46
N TYR A 10 5.20 13.23 -13.39
CA TYR A 10 6.01 13.01 -12.20
C TYR A 10 5.13 12.78 -10.96
N MET A 11 5.48 11.77 -10.18
CA MET A 11 4.86 11.46 -8.89
C MET A 11 5.12 12.62 -7.90
N SER A 12 4.08 13.10 -7.22
CA SER A 12 4.24 14.09 -6.14
C SER A 12 5.16 13.54 -5.04
N LEU A 13 5.88 14.43 -4.34
CA LEU A 13 6.72 14.04 -3.21
C LEU A 13 5.92 13.28 -2.15
N ASN A 14 4.70 13.74 -1.85
CA ASN A 14 3.78 13.08 -0.93
C ASN A 14 3.46 11.65 -1.37
N ARG A 15 3.14 11.45 -2.66
CA ARG A 15 2.87 10.10 -3.21
C ARG A 15 4.10 9.21 -3.18
N PHE A 16 5.30 9.76 -3.38
CA PHE A 16 6.55 9.02 -3.25
C PHE A 16 6.80 8.55 -1.81
N ILE A 17 6.60 9.45 -0.83
CA ILE A 17 6.71 9.14 0.60
C ILE A 17 5.66 8.09 1.00
N LEU A 18 4.40 8.28 0.59
CA LEU A 18 3.31 7.35 0.87
C LEU A 18 3.60 5.96 0.30
N ARG A 19 4.09 5.86 -0.95
CA ARG A 19 4.49 4.58 -1.54
C ARG A 19 5.59 3.90 -0.72
N SER A 20 6.55 4.67 -0.21
CA SER A 20 7.64 4.14 0.63
C SER A 20 7.10 3.59 1.95
N GLN A 21 6.17 4.28 2.60
CA GLN A 21 5.49 3.84 3.82
C GLN A 21 4.66 2.56 3.59
N VAL A 22 3.88 2.50 2.51
CA VAL A 22 3.10 1.30 2.12
C VAL A 22 4.03 0.10 1.89
N LEU A 23 5.16 0.29 1.20
CA LEU A 23 6.15 -0.77 0.98
C LEU A 23 6.85 -1.21 2.28
N GLN A 24 7.03 -0.30 3.23
CA GLN A 24 7.55 -0.63 4.56
C GLN A 24 6.54 -1.48 5.34
N LEU A 25 5.27 -1.08 5.37
CA LEU A 25 4.20 -1.81 6.04
C LEU A 25 4.05 -3.22 5.47
N TYR A 26 4.02 -3.34 4.14
CA TYR A 26 3.96 -4.64 3.46
C TYR A 26 5.09 -5.58 3.92
N ARG A 27 6.34 -5.08 3.94
CA ARG A 27 7.50 -5.86 4.38
C ARG A 27 7.43 -6.22 5.87
N GLN A 28 6.94 -5.33 6.72
CA GLN A 28 6.75 -5.60 8.15
C GLN A 28 5.72 -6.70 8.38
N MET A 29 4.55 -6.64 7.71
CA MET A 29 3.53 -7.67 7.81
C MET A 29 4.04 -9.04 7.37
N LEU A 30 4.76 -9.10 6.24
CA LEU A 30 5.35 -10.36 5.78
C LEU A 30 6.41 -10.93 6.73
N ARG A 31 7.17 -10.07 7.42
CA ARG A 31 8.12 -10.51 8.46
C ARG A 31 7.39 -11.15 9.62
N VAL A 32 6.32 -10.53 10.12
CA VAL A 32 5.49 -11.08 11.21
C VAL A 32 4.90 -12.43 10.81
N VAL A 33 4.35 -12.54 9.60
CA VAL A 33 3.79 -13.81 9.10
C VAL A 33 4.85 -14.90 8.93
N LYS A 34 6.12 -14.53 8.70
CA LYS A 34 7.21 -15.50 8.58
C LYS A 34 7.46 -16.26 9.88
N GLU A 35 7.24 -15.64 11.03
CA GLU A 35 7.43 -16.20 12.37
C GLU A 35 6.34 -17.21 12.77
N ILE A 36 5.26 -17.34 11.99
CA ILE A 36 4.21 -18.32 12.22
C ILE A 36 4.75 -19.73 11.92
N THR A 37 4.66 -20.61 12.91
CA THR A 37 5.11 -22.02 12.82
C THR A 37 4.14 -22.88 12.02
N ASP A 38 2.84 -22.59 12.11
CA ASP A 38 1.80 -23.27 11.34
C ASP A 38 1.85 -22.88 9.86
N ALA A 39 2.14 -23.86 9.00
CA ALA A 39 2.28 -23.64 7.56
C ALA A 39 0.97 -23.24 6.87
N SER A 40 -0.18 -23.72 7.36
CA SER A 40 -1.50 -23.41 6.82
C SER A 40 -1.86 -21.96 7.12
N HIS A 41 -1.77 -21.54 8.39
CA HIS A 41 -2.03 -20.16 8.80
C HIS A 41 -1.06 -19.18 8.13
N LYS A 42 0.22 -19.54 8.05
CA LYS A 42 1.22 -18.74 7.34
C LYS A 42 0.84 -18.51 5.89
N LYS A 43 0.40 -19.56 5.18
CA LYS A 43 -0.02 -19.47 3.78
C LYS A 43 -1.28 -18.62 3.62
N GLU A 44 -2.26 -18.82 4.49
CA GLU A 44 -3.51 -18.05 4.50
C GLU A 44 -3.27 -16.56 4.72
N LEU A 45 -2.53 -16.19 5.79
CA LEU A 45 -2.22 -14.79 6.06
C LEU A 45 -1.38 -14.15 4.96
N THR A 46 -0.40 -14.89 4.41
CA THR A 46 0.39 -14.38 3.28
C THR A 46 -0.50 -14.05 2.08
N LYS A 47 -1.44 -14.94 1.76
CA LYS A 47 -2.41 -14.72 0.67
C LYS A 47 -3.31 -13.51 0.98
N TRP A 48 -3.84 -13.44 2.20
CA TRP A 48 -4.69 -12.33 2.62
C TRP A 48 -3.97 -10.97 2.50
N ILE A 49 -2.72 -10.86 2.97
CA ILE A 49 -1.90 -9.64 2.82
C ILE A 49 -1.73 -9.29 1.34
N GLN A 50 -1.37 -10.25 0.49
CA GLN A 50 -1.18 -9.98 -0.94
C GLN A 50 -2.46 -9.49 -1.61
N ASP A 51 -3.59 -10.13 -1.30
CA ASP A 51 -4.88 -9.78 -1.88
C ASP A 51 -5.35 -8.41 -1.38
N ASP A 52 -5.10 -8.06 -0.12
CA ASP A 52 -5.45 -6.76 0.42
C ASP A 52 -4.67 -5.61 -0.24
N PHE A 53 -3.36 -5.73 -0.35
CA PHE A 53 -2.54 -4.71 -1.01
C PHE A 53 -2.85 -4.61 -2.51
N LYS A 54 -3.24 -5.72 -3.17
CA LYS A 54 -3.72 -5.69 -4.56
C LYS A 54 -5.05 -4.96 -4.69
N ARG A 55 -6.03 -5.25 -3.82
CA ARG A 55 -7.33 -4.56 -3.80
C ARG A 55 -7.15 -3.06 -3.62
N ASN A 56 -6.25 -2.65 -2.73
CA ASN A 56 -6.04 -1.25 -2.38
C ASN A 56 -5.02 -0.50 -3.27
N LYS A 57 -4.43 -1.15 -4.29
CA LYS A 57 -3.40 -0.56 -5.16
C LYS A 57 -3.84 0.71 -5.90
N HIS A 58 -5.14 0.83 -6.16
CA HIS A 58 -5.73 1.95 -6.88
C HIS A 58 -6.06 3.15 -5.98
N LEU A 59 -5.95 3.01 -4.66
CA LEU A 59 -6.17 4.11 -3.73
C LEU A 59 -5.07 5.16 -3.93
N THR A 60 -5.48 6.30 -4.47
CA THR A 60 -4.58 7.42 -4.77
C THR A 60 -4.70 8.55 -3.77
N ASP A 61 -5.64 8.45 -2.82
CA ASP A 61 -5.99 9.51 -1.91
C ASP A 61 -4.83 9.81 -0.96
N GLU A 62 -4.21 10.97 -1.18
CA GLU A 62 -3.41 11.62 -0.16
C GLU A 62 -4.43 12.17 0.86
N VAL A 63 -4.58 11.53 2.02
CA VAL A 63 -5.37 12.10 3.12
C VAL A 63 -4.70 13.41 3.51
N SER A 64 -5.16 14.49 2.90
CA SER A 64 -4.67 15.83 3.13
C SER A 64 -5.31 16.28 4.43
N TYR A 65 -4.62 16.06 5.55
CA TYR A 65 -4.92 16.78 6.78
C TYR A 65 -4.57 18.25 6.54
N SER A 66 -5.49 19.01 5.94
CA SER A 66 -5.41 20.46 5.92
C SER A 66 -5.56 20.93 7.37
N SER A 67 -4.44 21.31 7.98
CA SER A 67 -4.41 22.14 9.20
C SER A 67 -4.40 23.61 8.82
#